data_AF-A0A1I4REV8-F1
#
_entry.id   AF-A0A1I4REV8-F1
#
_cell.length_a   1.000
_cell.length_b   1.000
_cell.length_c   1.000
_cell.angle_alpha   90.00
_cell.angle_beta   90.00
_cell.angle_gamma   90.00
#
_symmetry.space_group_name_H-M   'P 1'
#
loop_
_entity.id
_entity.type
_entity.pdbx_description
1 polymer ?
#
loop_
_entity_poly.entity_id
_entity_poly.type
_entity_poly.pdbx_seq_one_letter_code
_entity_poly.pdbx_strand_id
1 'polypeptide(L)'
;MKRTMLLAFLMISIAGMSQQLNYGSGGTVFTSENKKLTSDEVRQLLAKNNEALSEYNAGRNKKTWGNVLFYGGLGLVTVNLATAMTTDNTTSTYNPGDYSPNIKSERSNLTAAIIGGAMIVASIPIKIGYPKRIKKALGLHNNGTASTYETQPTTTLVASANQIGVKITF
;
A
#
# COMPACT_ATOMS: atom_id res chain seq x y z
N MET A 1 16.98 -12.63 49.26
CA MET A 1 17.61 -12.45 47.93
C MET A 1 17.07 -13.41 46.87
N LYS A 2 17.03 -14.74 47.09
CA LYS A 2 16.52 -15.69 46.07
C LYS A 2 15.03 -15.50 45.70
N ARG A 3 14.17 -15.18 46.68
CA ARG A 3 12.72 -14.95 46.47
C ARG A 3 12.41 -13.63 45.76
N THR A 4 13.17 -12.56 46.04
CA THR A 4 13.04 -11.27 45.35
C THR A 4 13.48 -11.35 43.89
N MET A 5 14.45 -12.22 43.59
CA MET A 5 14.90 -12.47 42.22
C MET A 5 13.84 -13.22 41.38
N LEU A 6 13.11 -14.15 42.01
CA LEU A 6 12.01 -14.89 41.36
C LEU A 6 10.83 -13.98 41.00
N LEU A 7 10.51 -13.02 41.87
CA LEU A 7 9.47 -12.02 41.65
C LEU A 7 9.82 -11.04 40.52
N ALA A 8 11.09 -10.63 40.43
CA ALA A 8 11.56 -9.80 39.32
C ALA A 8 11.49 -10.54 37.98
N PHE A 9 11.78 -11.84 37.96
CA PHE A 9 11.70 -12.67 36.76
C PHE A 9 10.25 -12.85 36.26
N LEU A 10 9.29 -12.96 37.18
CA LEU A 10 7.85 -13.08 36.87
C LEU A 10 7.26 -11.79 36.25
N MET A 11 7.77 -10.62 36.64
CA MET A 11 7.30 -9.34 36.09
C MET A 11 7.75 -9.12 34.63
N ILE A 12 8.87 -9.73 34.21
CA ILE A 12 9.40 -9.58 32.84
C ILE A 12 8.57 -10.38 31.83
N SER A 13 7.92 -11.48 32.25
CA SER A 13 7.16 -12.35 31.35
C SER A 13 5.83 -11.77 30.85
N ILE A 14 5.38 -10.62 31.35
CA ILE A 14 4.09 -10.00 30.98
C ILE A 14 4.27 -8.90 29.91
N ALA A 15 5.50 -8.57 29.51
CA ALA A 15 5.77 -7.60 28.44
C ALA A 15 5.55 -8.19 27.03
N GLY A 16 4.33 -8.68 26.76
CA GLY A 16 3.90 -9.04 25.41
C GLY A 16 3.61 -7.78 24.60
N MET A 17 4.64 -7.23 23.95
CA MET A 17 4.46 -6.08 23.06
C MET A 17 3.70 -6.48 21.80
N SER A 18 2.40 -6.21 21.79
CA SER A 18 1.55 -6.20 20.61
C SER A 18 2.01 -5.05 19.68
N GLN A 19 2.70 -5.36 18.59
CA GLN A 19 3.22 -4.34 17.66
C GLN A 19 2.11 -3.82 16.76
N GLN A 20 1.78 -2.53 16.89
CA GLN A 20 0.78 -1.86 16.06
C GLN A 20 1.41 -1.35 14.75
N LEU A 21 0.73 -1.57 13.63
CA LEU A 21 1.15 -1.13 12.30
C LEU A 21 0.38 0.11 11.83
N ASN A 22 1.11 1.10 11.32
CA ASN A 22 0.57 2.36 10.83
C ASN A 22 0.75 2.52 9.32
N TYR A 23 -0.27 3.06 8.66
CA TYR A 23 -0.24 3.35 7.22
C TYR A 23 0.48 4.66 6.94
N GLY A 24 1.40 4.64 5.98
CA GLY A 24 2.12 5.81 5.47
C GLY A 24 1.76 6.20 4.04
N SER A 25 2.23 7.38 3.62
CA SER A 25 2.01 7.89 2.26
C SER A 25 2.50 6.90 1.19
N GLY A 26 1.77 6.81 0.07
CA GLY A 26 2.14 5.92 -1.03
C GLY A 26 2.06 4.42 -0.70
N GLY A 27 1.41 4.01 0.39
CA GLY A 27 1.31 2.61 0.79
C GLY A 27 2.59 2.06 1.42
N THR A 28 3.37 2.91 2.07
CA THR A 28 4.36 2.49 3.06
C THR A 28 3.67 2.07 4.35
N VAL A 29 4.33 1.23 5.12
CA VAL A 29 3.85 0.77 6.43
C VAL A 29 4.94 1.03 7.43
N PHE A 30 4.54 1.48 8.62
CA PHE A 30 5.43 1.81 9.71
C PHE A 30 5.06 0.99 10.95
N THR A 31 6.05 0.70 11.79
CA THR A 31 5.82 0.21 13.15
C THR A 31 5.41 1.35 14.08
N SER A 32 4.98 1.02 15.30
CA SER A 32 4.75 1.98 16.39
C SER A 32 5.98 2.87 16.70
N GLU A 33 7.18 2.36 16.41
CA GLU A 33 8.46 3.07 16.58
C GLU A 33 8.85 3.93 15.36
N ASN A 34 7.92 4.16 14.42
CA ASN A 34 8.15 4.86 13.15
C ASN A 34 9.21 4.21 12.24
N LYS A 35 9.55 2.93 12.46
CA LYS A 35 10.42 2.19 11.55
C LYS A 35 9.64 1.80 10.30
N LYS A 36 10.15 2.19 9.13
CA LYS A 36 9.57 1.82 7.84
C LYS A 36 9.78 0.32 7.60
N LEU A 37 8.70 -0.38 7.29
CA LEU A 37 8.73 -1.80 6.92
C LEU A 37 8.76 -1.98 5.39
N THR A 38 9.51 -2.97 4.96
CA THR A 38 9.49 -3.51 3.60
C THR A 38 8.20 -4.30 3.36
N SER A 39 7.88 -4.56 2.09
CA SER A 39 6.67 -5.33 1.74
C SER A 39 6.69 -6.73 2.33
N ASP A 40 7.87 -7.35 2.38
CA ASP A 40 8.01 -8.73 2.83
C ASP A 40 7.93 -8.83 4.35
N GLU A 41 8.52 -7.89 5.08
CA GLU A 41 8.32 -7.77 6.53
C GLU A 41 6.84 -7.60 6.86
N VAL A 42 6.11 -6.75 6.13
CA VAL A 42 4.66 -6.60 6.35
C VAL A 42 3.94 -7.93 6.07
N ARG A 43 4.26 -8.64 4.99
CA ARG A 43 3.63 -9.94 4.71
C ARG A 43 3.92 -10.98 5.79
N GLN A 44 5.13 -11.00 6.33
CA GLN A 44 5.49 -11.90 7.43
C GLN A 44 4.67 -11.59 8.69
N LEU A 45 4.49 -10.31 9.03
CA LEU A 45 3.66 -9.90 10.16
C LEU A 45 2.18 -10.24 9.95
N LEU A 46 1.70 -10.14 8.70
CA LEU A 46 0.34 -10.48 8.32
C LEU A 46 0.11 -11.97 8.08
N ALA A 47 1.15 -12.82 8.05
CA ALA A 47 1.05 -14.23 7.69
C ALA A 47 0.13 -15.05 8.61
N LYS A 48 -0.04 -14.59 9.86
CA LYS A 48 -0.95 -15.21 10.84
C LYS A 48 -2.43 -14.93 10.56
N ASN A 49 -2.74 -13.91 9.75
CA ASN A 49 -4.11 -13.54 9.39
C ASN A 49 -4.26 -13.55 7.86
N ASN A 50 -4.81 -14.65 7.34
CA ASN A 50 -5.01 -14.86 5.90
C ASN A 50 -5.85 -13.76 5.25
N GLU A 51 -6.86 -13.21 5.95
CA GLU A 51 -7.68 -12.12 5.43
C GLU A 51 -6.86 -10.84 5.30
N ALA A 52 -6.09 -10.49 6.33
CA ALA A 52 -5.22 -9.31 6.31
C ALA A 52 -4.14 -9.43 5.22
N LEU A 53 -3.53 -10.61 5.07
CA LEU A 53 -2.54 -10.87 4.03
C LEU A 53 -3.14 -10.73 2.62
N SER A 54 -4.34 -11.26 2.40
CA SER A 54 -5.07 -11.15 1.13
C SER A 54 -5.39 -9.69 0.79
N GLU A 55 -5.94 -8.93 1.74
CA GLU A 55 -6.24 -7.50 1.55
C GLU A 55 -4.98 -6.67 1.27
N TYR A 56 -3.88 -6.98 1.94
CA TYR A 56 -2.59 -6.33 1.68
C TYR A 56 -2.07 -6.61 0.27
N ASN A 57 -2.08 -7.87 -0.16
CA ASN A 57 -1.64 -8.27 -1.49
C ASN A 57 -2.55 -7.68 -2.58
N ALA A 58 -3.87 -7.67 -2.38
CA ALA A 58 -4.82 -7.02 -3.29
C ALA A 58 -4.55 -5.51 -3.39
N GLY A 59 -4.26 -4.85 -2.25
CA GLY A 59 -3.82 -3.46 -2.22
C GLY A 59 -2.52 -3.23 -3.00
N ARG A 60 -1.50 -4.08 -2.80
CA ARG A 60 -0.23 -4.01 -3.55
C ARG A 60 -0.43 -4.19 -5.05
N ASN A 61 -1.22 -5.18 -5.48
CA ASN A 61 -1.52 -5.41 -6.89
C ASN A 61 -2.24 -4.20 -7.52
N LYS A 62 -3.25 -3.64 -6.82
CA LYS A 62 -3.93 -2.43 -7.29
C LYS A 62 -2.95 -1.26 -7.43
N LYS A 63 -2.02 -1.08 -6.49
CA LYS A 63 -0.99 -0.03 -6.61
C LYS A 63 -0.11 -0.24 -7.84
N THR A 64 0.35 -1.46 -8.09
CA THR A 64 1.18 -1.80 -9.25
C THR A 64 0.45 -1.53 -10.55
N TRP A 65 -0.73 -2.11 -10.74
CA TRP A 65 -1.53 -1.91 -11.96
C TRP A 65 -1.97 -0.46 -12.14
N GLY A 66 -2.34 0.23 -11.06
CA GLY A 66 -2.65 1.67 -11.11
C GLY A 66 -1.46 2.51 -11.56
N ASN A 67 -0.24 2.17 -11.15
CA ASN A 67 0.97 2.85 -11.61
C ASN A 67 1.31 2.50 -13.07
N VAL A 68 1.17 1.23 -13.47
CA VAL A 68 1.40 0.81 -14.86
C VAL A 68 0.44 1.52 -15.80
N LEU A 69 -0.86 1.59 -15.47
CA LEU A 69 -1.84 2.29 -16.29
C LEU A 69 -1.59 3.79 -16.33
N PHE A 70 -1.27 4.40 -15.20
CA PHE A 70 -1.02 5.84 -15.12
C PHE A 70 0.24 6.24 -15.88
N TYR A 71 1.39 5.64 -15.56
CA TYR A 71 2.67 5.98 -16.20
C TYR A 71 2.77 5.45 -17.62
N GLY A 72 2.21 4.27 -17.90
CA GLY A 72 2.11 3.75 -19.27
C GLY A 72 1.22 4.65 -20.13
N GLY A 73 0.08 5.09 -19.60
CA GLY A 73 -0.80 6.02 -20.31
C GLY A 73 -0.14 7.37 -20.57
N LEU A 74 0.57 7.93 -19.58
CA LEU A 74 1.36 9.15 -19.76
C LEU A 74 2.45 8.96 -20.82
N GLY A 75 3.17 7.84 -20.81
CA GLY A 75 4.20 7.54 -21.80
C GLY A 75 3.65 7.48 -23.23
N LEU A 76 2.48 6.86 -23.43
CA LEU A 76 1.84 6.82 -24.74
C LEU A 76 1.42 8.21 -25.23
N VAL A 77 0.87 9.05 -24.34
CA VAL A 77 0.50 10.43 -24.67
C VAL A 77 1.73 11.26 -25.04
N THR A 78 2.79 11.20 -24.24
CA THR A 78 3.99 12.03 -24.49
C THR A 78 4.74 11.58 -25.74
N VAL A 79 4.86 10.27 -26.00
CA VAL A 79 5.47 9.76 -27.24
C VAL A 79 4.65 10.18 -28.45
N ASN A 80 3.32 10.03 -28.41
CA ASN A 80 2.47 10.43 -29.53
C ASN A 80 2.58 11.93 -29.82
N LEU A 81 2.58 12.76 -28.76
CA LEU A 81 2.75 14.21 -28.89
C LEU A 81 4.12 14.57 -29.45
N ALA A 82 5.19 13.94 -28.98
CA ALA A 82 6.53 14.16 -29.50
C ALA A 82 6.63 13.77 -30.97
N THR A 83 6.14 12.60 -31.37
CA THR A 83 6.11 12.15 -32.77
C THR A 83 5.27 13.10 -33.63
N ALA A 84 4.13 13.58 -33.14
CA ALA A 84 3.30 14.54 -33.86
C ALA A 84 3.98 15.90 -34.05
N MET A 85 4.84 16.32 -33.10
CA MET A 85 5.61 17.55 -33.20
C MET A 85 6.85 17.41 -34.10
N THR A 86 7.42 16.22 -34.22
CA THR A 86 8.68 15.99 -34.95
C THR A 86 8.52 15.38 -36.34
N THR A 87 7.33 14.86 -36.68
CA THR A 87 7.08 14.19 -37.97
C THR A 87 6.30 15.11 -38.90
N ASP A 88 6.99 15.71 -39.85
CA ASP A 88 6.35 16.38 -40.99
C ASP A 88 5.98 15.34 -42.04
N ASN A 89 4.73 14.88 -42.02
CA ASN A 89 4.21 13.89 -42.99
C ASN A 89 3.81 14.58 -44.31
N THR A 90 4.72 15.38 -44.84
CA THR A 90 4.53 16.17 -46.07
C THR A 90 5.17 15.44 -47.24
N THR A 91 4.36 14.83 -48.08
CA THR A 91 4.85 14.19 -49.32
C THR A 91 4.69 15.17 -50.48
N SER A 92 5.83 15.55 -51.08
CA SER A 92 5.88 16.37 -52.28
C SER A 92 6.10 15.45 -53.49
N THR A 93 5.08 15.32 -54.35
CA THR A 93 5.20 14.55 -55.60
C THR A 93 5.39 15.53 -56.75
N TYR A 94 6.46 15.33 -57.53
CA TYR A 94 6.71 16.12 -58.74
C TYR A 94 6.41 15.26 -59.97
N ASN A 95 5.36 15.62 -60.70
CA ASN A 95 5.03 15.00 -61.97
C ASN A 95 5.70 15.78 -63.11
N PRO A 96 6.40 15.11 -64.05
CA PRO A 96 6.98 15.79 -65.21
C PRO A 96 5.85 16.31 -66.11
N GLY A 97 5.60 17.62 -66.03
CA GLY A 97 4.54 18.32 -66.78
C GLY A 97 3.75 19.35 -65.96
N ASP A 98 3.79 19.28 -64.63
CA ASP A 98 3.11 20.24 -63.75
C ASP A 98 4.05 21.38 -63.32
N TYR A 99 3.58 22.63 -63.42
CA TYR A 99 4.33 23.83 -63.00
C TYR A 99 4.42 23.99 -61.48
N SER A 100 3.65 23.22 -60.70
CA SER A 100 3.58 23.31 -59.25
C SER A 100 3.60 21.92 -58.60
N PRO A 101 4.38 21.70 -57.52
CA PRO A 101 4.40 20.42 -56.80
C PRO A 101 3.09 20.19 -56.05
N ASN A 102 2.57 18.95 -56.10
CA ASN A 102 1.45 18.53 -55.28
C ASN A 102 1.97 18.17 -53.87
N ILE A 103 1.56 18.96 -52.87
CA ILE A 103 1.92 18.79 -51.47
C ILE A 103 0.74 18.15 -50.74
N LYS A 104 0.91 16.90 -50.25
CA LYS A 104 -0.06 16.24 -49.37
C LYS A 104 0.48 16.23 -47.95
N SER A 105 -0.30 16.77 -47.01
CA SER A 105 -0.04 16.68 -45.58
C SER A 105 -1.00 15.68 -44.93
N GLU A 106 -0.44 14.63 -44.34
CA GLU A 106 -1.23 13.67 -43.56
C GLU A 106 -1.21 14.03 -42.08
N ARG A 107 -2.36 13.91 -41.41
CA ARG A 107 -2.45 14.15 -39.96
C ARG A 107 -1.77 13.03 -39.19
N SER A 108 -1.06 13.39 -38.13
CA SER A 108 -0.47 12.42 -37.18
C SER A 108 -1.57 11.55 -36.54
N ASN A 109 -1.27 10.27 -36.33
CA ASN A 109 -2.20 9.30 -35.77
C ASN A 109 -2.29 9.46 -34.24
N LEU A 110 -3.42 9.97 -33.73
CA LEU A 110 -3.66 10.19 -32.30
C LEU A 110 -4.02 8.92 -31.50
N THR A 111 -4.06 7.74 -32.11
CA THR A 111 -4.54 6.51 -31.46
C THR A 111 -3.78 6.21 -30.17
N ALA A 112 -2.46 6.38 -30.16
CA ALA A 112 -1.66 6.15 -28.95
C ALA A 112 -1.99 7.15 -27.83
N ALA A 113 -2.24 8.43 -28.15
CA ALA A 113 -2.67 9.42 -27.17
C ALA A 113 -4.07 9.12 -26.62
N ILE A 114 -5.00 8.64 -27.45
CA ILE A 114 -6.35 8.25 -27.01
C ILE A 114 -6.29 7.05 -26.07
N ILE A 115 -5.55 6.00 -26.45
CA ILE A 115 -5.35 4.83 -25.59
C ILE A 115 -4.66 5.25 -24.29
N GLY A 116 -3.62 6.07 -24.37
CA GLY A 116 -2.92 6.57 -23.20
C GLY A 116 -3.82 7.39 -22.27
N GLY A 117 -4.66 8.27 -22.82
CA GLY A 117 -5.67 9.02 -22.07
C GLY A 117 -6.68 8.10 -21.38
N ALA A 118 -7.18 7.08 -22.07
CA ALA A 118 -8.11 6.10 -21.49
C ALA A 118 -7.45 5.32 -20.33
N MET A 119 -6.19 4.93 -20.46
CA MET A 119 -5.43 4.26 -19.39
C MET A 119 -5.27 5.14 -18.15
N ILE A 120 -4.98 6.43 -18.34
CA ILE A 120 -4.88 7.40 -17.23
C ILE A 120 -6.21 7.49 -16.50
N VAL A 121 -7.34 7.65 -17.22
CA VAL A 121 -8.67 7.72 -16.61
C VAL A 121 -9.00 6.43 -15.84
N ALA A 122 -8.73 5.27 -16.43
CA ALA A 122 -8.93 3.98 -15.79
C ALA A 122 -8.07 3.80 -14.52
N SER A 123 -6.91 4.44 -14.44
CA SER A 123 -6.00 4.34 -13.30
C SER A 123 -6.50 5.06 -12.03
N ILE A 124 -7.35 6.09 -12.16
CA ILE A 124 -7.84 6.93 -11.06
C ILE A 124 -8.56 6.10 -9.97
N PRO A 125 -9.63 5.33 -10.28
CA PRO A 125 -10.33 4.56 -9.26
C PRO A 125 -9.43 3.50 -8.61
N ILE A 126 -8.48 2.93 -9.37
CA ILE A 126 -7.52 1.97 -8.86
C ILE A 126 -6.57 2.63 -7.85
N LYS A 127 -6.05 3.82 -8.16
CA LYS A 127 -5.16 4.60 -7.29
C LYS A 127 -5.85 5.05 -6.00
N ILE A 128 -7.13 5.40 -6.05
CA ILE A 128 -7.92 5.74 -4.85
C ILE A 128 -8.23 4.49 -4.02
N GLY A 129 -8.37 3.32 -4.66
CA GLY A 129 -8.75 2.08 -4.00
C GLY A 129 -7.63 1.36 -3.24
N TYR A 130 -6.40 1.38 -3.75
CA TYR A 130 -5.30 0.66 -3.09
C TYR A 130 -5.00 1.09 -1.63
N PRO A 131 -5.00 2.39 -1.25
CA PRO A 131 -4.68 2.78 0.12
C PRO A 131 -5.74 2.27 1.10
N LYS A 132 -7.02 2.22 0.68
CA LYS A 132 -8.13 1.70 1.49
C LYS A 132 -7.91 0.23 1.84
N ARG A 133 -7.47 -0.58 0.87
CA ARG A 133 -7.18 -2.02 1.04
C ARG A 133 -6.01 -2.26 2.00
N ILE A 134 -4.91 -1.51 1.83
CA ILE A 134 -3.76 -1.60 2.73
C ILE A 134 -4.15 -1.20 4.16
N LYS A 135 -4.87 -0.08 4.33
CA LYS A 135 -5.37 0.34 5.65
C LYS A 135 -6.28 -0.71 6.29
N LYS A 136 -7.17 -1.33 5.51
CA LYS A 136 -8.02 -2.43 5.99
C LYS A 136 -7.17 -3.61 6.50
N ALA A 137 -6.15 -4.02 5.73
CA ALA A 137 -5.25 -5.09 6.14
C ALA A 137 -4.53 -4.79 7.47
N LEU A 138 -4.01 -3.56 7.63
CA LEU A 138 -3.37 -3.16 8.88
C LEU A 138 -4.39 -3.09 10.03
N GLY A 139 -5.61 -2.64 9.78
CA GLY A 139 -6.69 -2.65 10.76
C GLY A 139 -7.03 -4.06 11.23
N LEU A 140 -7.15 -5.02 10.31
CA LEU A 140 -7.39 -6.43 10.64
C LEU A 140 -6.27 -7.03 11.48
N HIS A 141 -5.01 -6.68 11.19
CA HIS A 141 -3.89 -7.08 12.00
C HIS A 141 -3.96 -6.46 13.39
N ASN A 142 -4.02 -5.13 13.48
CA ASN A 142 -4.05 -4.40 14.74
C ASN A 142 -5.22 -4.79 15.63
N ASN A 143 -6.40 -5.06 15.06
CA ASN A 143 -7.58 -5.50 15.80
C ASN A 143 -7.45 -6.95 16.30
N GLY A 144 -6.79 -7.82 15.53
CA GLY A 144 -6.41 -9.16 15.99
C GLY A 144 -5.42 -9.11 17.15
N THR A 145 -4.57 -8.08 17.20
CA THR A 145 -3.64 -7.84 18.32
C THR A 145 -4.24 -7.00 19.46
N ALA A 146 -5.38 -6.33 19.23
CA ALA A 146 -6.10 -5.50 20.21
C ALA A 146 -7.29 -6.23 20.88
N SER A 147 -7.68 -7.42 20.42
CA SER A 147 -8.83 -8.20 20.93
C SER A 147 -8.44 -9.39 21.83
N THR A 148 -7.31 -9.29 22.53
CA THR A 148 -7.10 -10.06 23.78
C THR A 148 -7.13 -9.10 24.96
N TYR A 149 -8.17 -8.27 25.02
CA TYR A 149 -8.78 -7.89 26.30
C TYR A 149 -9.99 -8.82 26.50
N GLU A 150 -9.78 -10.15 26.50
CA GLU A 150 -10.56 -10.93 27.46
C GLU A 150 -10.20 -10.34 28.82
N THR A 151 -11.20 -10.04 29.66
CA THR A 151 -11.04 -9.46 30.99
C THR A 151 -9.77 -10.00 31.61
N GLN A 152 -8.69 -9.20 31.62
CA GLN A 152 -7.47 -9.65 32.27
C GLN A 152 -7.89 -9.89 33.71
N PRO A 153 -7.76 -11.12 34.24
CA PRO A 153 -8.16 -11.41 35.60
C PRO A 153 -7.43 -10.40 36.48
N THR A 154 -8.18 -9.46 37.05
CA THR A 154 -7.57 -8.37 37.82
C THR A 154 -7.13 -8.99 39.13
N THR A 155 -5.84 -9.30 39.16
CA THR A 155 -5.19 -9.98 40.27
C THR A 155 -4.74 -8.89 41.22
N THR A 156 -5.60 -8.57 42.18
CA THR A 156 -5.29 -7.57 43.22
C THR A 156 -4.70 -8.29 44.42
N LEU A 157 -3.49 -7.89 44.80
CA LEU A 157 -2.85 -8.34 46.04
C LEU A 157 -3.51 -7.59 47.20
N VAL A 158 -4.19 -8.34 48.06
CA VAL A 158 -4.85 -7.80 49.25
C VAL A 158 -4.02 -8.20 50.46
N ALA A 159 -3.32 -7.23 51.06
CA ALA A 159 -2.62 -7.42 52.32
C ALA A 159 -3.44 -6.82 53.46
N SER A 160 -3.84 -7.66 54.41
CA SER A 160 -4.45 -7.25 55.68
C SER A 160 -3.52 -7.64 56.83
N ALA A 161 -3.73 -7.05 58.01
CA ALA A 161 -2.83 -7.18 59.17
C ALA A 161 -2.49 -8.64 59.55
N ASN A 162 -3.38 -9.59 59.22
CA ASN A 162 -3.22 -11.01 59.56
C ASN A 162 -3.07 -11.95 58.35
N GLN A 163 -3.16 -11.47 57.10
CA GLN A 163 -3.12 -12.34 55.93
C GLN A 163 -2.83 -11.60 54.62
N ILE A 164 -2.09 -12.28 53.73
CA ILE A 164 -1.83 -11.85 52.35
C ILE A 164 -2.64 -12.77 51.44
N GLY A 165 -3.59 -12.20 50.70
CA GLY A 165 -4.45 -12.92 49.77
C GLY A 165 -4.31 -12.40 48.35
N VAL A 166 -4.61 -13.26 47.39
CA VAL A 166 -4.68 -12.90 45.97
C VAL A 166 -6.14 -12.92 45.57
N LYS A 167 -6.71 -11.76 45.24
CA LYS A 167 -8.09 -11.67 44.73
C LYS A 167 -8.02 -11.65 43.21
N ILE A 168 -8.61 -12.67 42.59
CA ILE A 168 -8.75 -12.80 41.15
C ILE A 168 -10.21 -12.48 40.82
N THR A 169 -10.45 -11.41 40.06
CA THR A 169 -11.79 -11.05 39.55
C THR A 169 -11.82 -11.32 38.06
N PHE A 170 -12.73 -12.19 37.62
CA PHE A 170 -12.92 -12.58 36.22
C PHE A 170 -13.93 -11.67 35.52
#